data_AF-A0AA51DWK4-F1
#
_entry.id   AF-A0AA51DWK4-F1
#
_cell.length_a   1.000
_cell.length_b   1.000
_cell.length_c   1.000
_cell.angle_alpha   90.00
_cell.angle_beta   90.00
_cell.angle_gamma   90.00
#
_symmetry.space_group_name_H-M   'P 1'
#
loop_
_entity.id
_entity.type
_entity.pdbx_description
1 polymer ?
#
loop_
_entity_poly.entity_id
_entity_poly.type
_entity_poly.pdbx_seq_one_letter_code
_entity_poly.pdbx_strand_id
1 'polypeptide(L)'
;MNKDEILSKSRKENRDKDLFEREVLVISGNVGGIVATLLATIFFVMQRLVGDEFDYGLYAVIVSVSAGGFILKAIRMKRKRDIVLALIYTLATFVLSFVHIYGLLRTYSFA
;
A
#
# COMPACT_ATOMS: atom_id res chain seq x y z
N MET A 1 -11.84 -34.83 -25.55
CA MET A 1 -11.14 -34.39 -24.32
C MET A 1 -12.10 -34.60 -23.16
N ASN A 2 -11.73 -35.38 -22.15
CA ASN A 2 -12.63 -35.74 -21.04
C ASN A 2 -12.55 -34.69 -19.90
N LYS A 3 -13.65 -34.44 -19.20
CA LYS A 3 -13.75 -33.41 -18.14
C LYS A 3 -12.70 -33.61 -17.03
N ASP A 4 -12.46 -34.85 -16.64
CA ASP A 4 -11.50 -35.18 -15.58
C ASP A 4 -10.04 -34.94 -16.01
N GLU A 5 -9.75 -35.11 -17.30
CA GLU A 5 -8.44 -34.83 -17.89
C GLU A 5 -8.15 -33.32 -17.91
N ILE A 6 -9.18 -32.51 -18.17
CA ILE A 6 -9.09 -31.03 -18.13
C ILE A 6 -8.87 -30.56 -16.69
N LEU A 7 -9.64 -31.08 -15.74
CA LEU A 7 -9.55 -30.69 -14.33
C LEU A 7 -8.22 -31.11 -13.69
N SER A 8 -7.71 -32.30 -14.01
CA SER A 8 -6.40 -32.77 -13.52
C SER A 8 -5.24 -31.95 -14.10
N LYS A 9 -5.28 -31.59 -15.38
CA LYS A 9 -4.32 -30.64 -15.98
C LYS A 9 -4.40 -29.27 -15.32
N SER A 10 -5.60 -28.70 -15.17
CA SER A 10 -5.80 -27.39 -14.52
C SER A 10 -5.30 -27.37 -13.07
N ARG A 11 -5.59 -28.40 -12.27
CA ARG A 11 -5.08 -28.55 -10.90
C ARG A 11 -3.56 -28.65 -10.85
N LYS A 12 -2.96 -29.43 -11.75
CA LYS A 12 -1.50 -29.58 -11.87
C LYS A 12 -0.83 -28.27 -12.29
N GLU A 13 -1.42 -27.53 -13.23
CA GLU A 13 -0.93 -26.22 -13.68
C GLU A 13 -1.04 -25.15 -12.59
N ASN A 14 -2.17 -25.11 -11.88
CA ASN A 14 -2.41 -24.15 -10.80
C ASN A 14 -1.84 -24.58 -9.44
N ARG A 15 -1.22 -25.77 -9.35
CA ARG A 15 -0.72 -26.38 -8.10
C ARG A 15 -1.79 -26.39 -7.00
N ASP A 16 -3.00 -26.81 -7.37
CA ASP A 16 -4.19 -26.84 -6.50
C ASP A 16 -4.58 -25.50 -5.85
N LYS A 17 -4.06 -24.37 -6.36
CA LYS A 17 -4.45 -23.04 -5.89
C LYS A 17 -5.65 -22.55 -6.68
N ASP A 18 -6.66 -22.11 -5.96
CA ASP A 18 -7.79 -21.43 -6.58
C ASP A 18 -7.34 -20.04 -7.08
N LEU A 19 -7.37 -19.87 -8.40
CA LEU A 19 -7.05 -18.60 -9.05
C LEU A 19 -8.06 -17.52 -8.66
N PHE A 20 -9.34 -17.89 -8.50
CA PHE A 20 -10.40 -16.97 -8.13
C PHE A 20 -10.18 -16.44 -6.71
N GLU A 21 -9.87 -17.32 -5.75
CA GLU A 21 -9.56 -16.91 -4.38
C GLU A 21 -8.37 -15.94 -4.33
N ARG A 22 -7.32 -16.21 -5.10
CA ARG A 22 -6.14 -15.32 -5.20
C ARG A 22 -6.48 -13.95 -5.77
N GLU A 23 -7.31 -13.91 -6.80
CA GLU A 23 -7.76 -12.66 -7.39
C GLU A 23 -8.62 -11.85 -6.40
N VAL A 24 -9.56 -12.52 -5.72
CA VAL A 24 -10.39 -11.92 -4.66
C VAL A 24 -9.51 -11.33 -3.55
N LEU A 25 -8.47 -12.03 -3.10
CA LEU A 25 -7.54 -11.50 -2.10
C LEU A 25 -6.81 -10.24 -2.57
N VAL A 26 -6.33 -10.21 -3.83
CA VAL A 26 -5.65 -9.04 -4.39
C VAL A 26 -6.60 -7.85 -4.51
N ILE A 27 -7.82 -8.07 -5.02
CA ILE A 27 -8.85 -7.04 -5.12
C ILE A 27 -9.22 -6.52 -3.73
N SER A 28 -9.41 -7.40 -2.75
CA SER A 28 -9.74 -7.02 -1.37
C SER A 28 -8.67 -6.14 -0.75
N GLY A 29 -7.39 -6.47 -0.96
CA GLY A 29 -6.28 -5.63 -0.54
C GLY A 29 -6.30 -4.24 -1.17
N ASN A 30 -6.57 -4.15 -2.48
CA ASN A 30 -6.68 -2.87 -3.17
C ASN A 30 -7.86 -2.03 -2.66
N VAL A 31 -9.04 -2.64 -2.48
CA VAL A 31 -10.23 -1.98 -1.93
C VAL A 31 -9.95 -1.50 -0.50
N GLY A 32 -9.36 -2.34 0.34
CA GLY A 32 -8.97 -1.97 1.69
C GLY A 32 -8.01 -0.77 1.72
N GLY A 33 -7.01 -0.73 0.83
CA GLY A 33 -6.10 0.40 0.70
C GLY A 33 -6.80 1.70 0.27
N ILE A 34 -7.78 1.62 -0.64
CA ILE A 34 -8.60 2.77 -1.05
C ILE A 34 -9.43 3.28 0.14
N VAL A 35 -10.10 2.38 0.86
CA VAL A 35 -10.91 2.73 2.04
C VAL A 35 -10.05 3.40 3.11
N ALA A 36 -8.85 2.87 3.39
CA ALA A 36 -7.92 3.47 4.34
C ALA A 36 -7.48 4.89 3.91
N THR A 37 -7.20 5.08 2.62
CA THR A 37 -6.82 6.38 2.06
C THR A 37 -7.95 7.41 2.18
N LEU A 38 -9.20 7.00 1.92
CA LEU A 38 -10.38 7.85 2.07
C LEU A 38 -10.58 8.25 3.54
N LEU A 39 -10.52 7.27 4.45
CA LEU A 39 -10.70 7.53 5.88
C LEU A 39 -9.64 8.49 6.42
N ALA A 40 -8.39 8.31 6.03
CA ALA A 40 -7.33 9.23 6.43
C ALA A 40 -7.45 10.63 5.83
N THR A 41 -7.97 10.74 4.61
CA THR A 41 -8.28 12.05 4.02
C THR A 41 -9.38 12.75 4.83
N ILE A 42 -10.37 12.01 5.33
CA ILE A 42 -11.38 12.57 6.24
C ILE A 42 -10.72 13.05 7.54
N PHE A 43 -9.86 12.24 8.16
CA PHE A 43 -9.14 12.62 9.39
C PHE A 43 -8.28 13.86 9.19
N PHE A 44 -7.60 13.96 8.05
CA PHE A 44 -6.83 15.13 7.69
C PHE A 44 -7.67 16.40 7.60
N VAL A 45 -8.81 16.34 6.90
CA VAL A 45 -9.72 17.48 6.79
C VAL A 45 -10.21 17.89 8.18
N MET A 46 -10.57 16.93 9.02
CA MET A 46 -11.02 17.18 10.39
C MET A 46 -9.92 17.80 11.26
N GLN A 47 -8.69 17.28 11.25
CA GLN A 47 -7.54 17.86 11.95
C GLN A 47 -7.32 19.32 11.55
N ARG A 48 -7.37 19.61 10.25
CA ARG A 48 -7.18 20.96 9.75
C ARG A 48 -8.28 21.93 10.19
N LEU A 49 -9.52 21.45 10.31
CA LEU A 49 -10.67 22.23 10.79
C LEU A 49 -10.62 22.49 12.30
N VAL A 50 -10.14 21.53 13.09
CA VAL A 50 -10.00 21.67 14.56
C VAL A 50 -8.77 22.51 14.93
N GLY A 51 -7.89 22.80 13.98
CA GLY A 51 -6.68 23.62 14.19
C GLY A 51 -5.50 22.80 14.71
N ASP A 52 -5.56 21.47 14.60
CA ASP A 52 -4.48 20.57 14.95
C ASP A 52 -3.38 20.57 13.89
N GLU A 53 -2.18 20.14 14.27
CA GLU A 53 -1.07 20.00 13.35
C GLU A 53 -1.28 18.84 12.37
N PHE A 54 -0.59 18.90 11.23
CA PHE A 54 -0.67 17.85 10.21
C PHE A 54 -0.09 16.54 10.75
N ASP A 55 -0.88 15.47 10.72
CA ASP A 55 -0.39 14.13 11.04
C ASP A 55 0.42 13.53 9.87
N TYR A 56 1.68 13.94 9.78
CA TYR A 56 2.64 13.41 8.81
C TYR A 56 2.87 11.89 8.97
N GLY A 57 2.62 11.33 10.16
CA GLY A 57 2.77 9.90 10.43
C GLY A 57 1.69 9.07 9.75
N LEU A 58 0.43 9.49 9.86
CA LEU A 58 -0.69 8.87 9.16
C LEU A 58 -0.46 8.85 7.64
N TYR A 59 0.03 9.95 7.08
CA TYR A 59 0.34 10.02 5.64
C TYR A 59 1.54 9.17 5.25
N ALA A 60 2.58 9.10 6.08
CA ALA A 60 3.70 8.20 5.84
C ALA A 60 3.23 6.75 5.70
N VAL A 61 2.33 6.30 6.59
CA VAL A 61 1.76 4.95 6.54
C VAL A 61 1.02 4.70 5.22
N ILE A 62 0.16 5.61 4.78
CA ILE A 62 -0.66 5.42 3.57
C ILE A 62 0.20 5.43 2.30
N VAL A 63 1.15 6.36 2.22
CA VAL A 63 2.09 6.46 1.11
C VAL A 63 2.98 5.22 1.05
N SER A 64 3.32 4.62 2.20
CA SER A 64 4.11 3.38 2.26
C SER A 64 3.40 2.16 1.67
N VAL A 65 2.07 2.08 1.78
CA VAL A 65 1.27 1.00 1.15
C VAL A 65 1.43 1.07 -0.37
N SER A 66 1.36 2.27 -0.93
CA SER A 66 1.59 2.50 -2.37
C SER A 66 3.03 2.18 -2.75
N ALA A 67 4.01 2.56 -1.92
CA ALA A 67 5.42 2.22 -2.14
C ALA A 67 5.62 0.70 -2.22
N GLY A 68 5.11 -0.06 -1.25
CA GLY A 68 5.19 -1.53 -1.26
C GLY A 68 4.57 -2.16 -2.50
N GLY A 69 3.40 -1.66 -2.92
CA GLY A 69 2.75 -2.09 -4.16
C GLY A 69 3.60 -1.85 -5.41
N PHE A 70 4.17 -0.65 -5.56
CA PHE A 70 5.03 -0.34 -6.70
C PHE A 70 6.38 -1.05 -6.65
N ILE A 71 6.99 -1.26 -5.48
CA ILE A 71 8.21 -2.06 -5.33
C ILE A 71 7.99 -3.48 -5.83
N LEU A 72 6.89 -4.13 -5.40
CA LEU A 72 6.58 -5.49 -5.85
C LEU A 72 6.35 -5.53 -7.37
N LYS A 73 5.61 -4.55 -7.90
CA LYS A 73 5.40 -4.39 -9.35
C LYS A 73 6.72 -4.17 -10.09
N ALA A 74 7.62 -3.35 -9.57
CA ALA A 74 8.94 -3.09 -10.14
C ALA A 74 9.78 -4.36 -10.20
N ILE A 75 9.83 -5.14 -9.12
CA ILE A 75 10.57 -6.42 -9.06
C ILE A 75 10.00 -7.45 -10.04
N ARG A 76 8.67 -7.59 -10.09
CA ARG A 76 7.99 -8.65 -10.87
C ARG A 76 7.85 -8.31 -12.35
N MET A 77 7.47 -7.07 -12.66
CA MET A 77 7.18 -6.65 -14.05
C MET A 77 8.35 -5.92 -14.72
N LYS A 78 9.32 -5.40 -13.94
CA LYS A 78 10.53 -4.71 -14.45
C LYS A 78 10.24 -3.54 -15.40
N ARG A 79 9.06 -2.91 -15.27
CA ARG A 79 8.68 -1.76 -16.09
C ARG A 79 9.29 -0.49 -15.50
N LYS A 80 9.85 0.38 -16.37
CA LYS A 80 10.44 1.66 -15.96
C LYS A 80 9.50 2.51 -15.11
N ARG A 81 8.21 2.58 -15.49
CA ARG A 81 7.17 3.30 -14.73
C ARG A 81 7.06 2.80 -13.28
N ASP A 82 7.00 1.49 -13.08
CA ASP A 82 6.85 0.91 -11.74
C ASP A 82 8.08 1.16 -10.88
N ILE A 83 9.28 1.12 -11.47
CA ILE A 83 10.55 1.44 -10.80
C ILE A 83 10.58 2.91 -10.36
N VAL A 84 10.21 3.84 -11.26
CA VAL A 84 10.17 5.27 -10.94
C VAL A 84 9.16 5.56 -9.85
N LEU A 85 7.95 5.00 -9.94
CA LEU A 85 6.92 5.17 -8.91
C LEU A 85 7.35 4.54 -7.58
N ALA A 86 7.95 3.36 -7.59
CA ALA A 86 8.50 2.75 -6.38
C ALA A 86 9.48 3.69 -5.68
N LEU A 87 10.41 4.30 -6.43
CA LEU A 87 11.38 5.24 -5.86
C LEU A 87 10.71 6.50 -5.28
N ILE A 88 9.79 7.12 -6.03
CA ILE A 88 9.09 8.34 -5.59
C ILE A 88 8.30 8.07 -4.31
N TYR A 89 7.46 7.03 -4.28
CA TYR A 89 6.63 6.73 -3.11
C TYR A 89 7.46 6.30 -1.90
N THR A 90 8.58 5.60 -2.13
CA THR A 90 9.51 5.23 -1.06
C THR A 90 10.16 6.47 -0.46
N LEU A 91 10.69 7.38 -1.28
CA LEU A 91 11.30 8.61 -0.81
C LEU A 91 10.29 9.50 -0.06
N ALA A 92 9.07 9.63 -0.60
CA ALA A 92 8.00 10.37 0.06
C ALA A 92 7.67 9.78 1.45
N THR A 93 7.61 8.44 1.56
CA THR A 93 7.42 7.75 2.84
C THR A 93 8.51 8.12 3.84
N PHE A 94 9.78 8.06 3.43
CA PHE A 94 10.89 8.40 4.31
C PHE A 94 10.87 9.86 4.77
N VAL A 95 10.56 10.79 3.86
CA VAL A 95 10.48 12.22 4.19
C VAL A 95 9.35 12.48 5.19
N LEU A 96 8.15 11.93 4.94
CA LEU A 96 7.00 12.09 5.85
C LEU A 96 7.28 11.49 7.23
N SER A 97 7.85 10.27 7.27
CA SER A 97 8.27 9.63 8.52
C SER A 97 9.31 10.47 9.27
N PHE A 98 10.30 11.01 8.56
CA PHE A 98 11.34 11.84 9.17
C PHE A 98 10.74 13.12 9.76
N VAL A 99 9.88 13.82 9.04
CA VAL A 99 9.21 15.03 9.52
C VAL A 99 8.37 14.73 10.77
N HIS A 100 7.59 13.64 10.75
CA HIS A 100 6.78 13.23 11.89
C HIS A 100 7.65 12.91 13.13
N ILE A 101 8.65 12.05 12.99
CA ILE A 101 9.53 11.65 14.09
C ILE A 101 10.31 12.85 14.62
N TYR A 102 10.84 13.71 13.75
CA TYR A 102 11.55 14.93 14.16
C TYR A 102 10.63 15.88 14.93
N GLY A 103 9.38 16.04 14.50
CA GLY A 103 8.36 16.80 15.22
C GLY A 103 8.08 16.25 16.62
N LEU A 104 7.87 14.93 16.73
CA LEU A 104 7.68 14.27 18.03
C LEU A 104 8.90 14.48 18.95
N LEU A 105 10.11 14.27 18.45
CA LEU A 105 11.34 14.45 19.23
C LEU A 105 11.50 15.89 19.71
N ARG A 106 11.18 16.90 18.90
CA ARG A 106 11.14 18.31 19.33
C ARG A 106 10.15 18.52 20.46
N THR A 107 8.92 18.05 20.32
CA THR A 107 7.87 18.28 21.32
C THR A 107 8.20 17.64 22.66
N TYR A 108 8.75 16.42 22.67
CA TYR A 108 9.06 15.71 23.92
C TYR A 108 10.45 16.02 24.50
N SER A 109 11.39 16.54 23.71
CA SER A 109 12.73 16.89 24.21
C SER A 109 12.76 18.27 24.90
N PHE A 110 11.70 19.07 24.79
CA PHE A 110 11.56 20.40 25.41
C PHE A 110 10.32 20.52 26.33
N ALA A 111 9.64 19.41 26.63
CA ALA A 111 8.57 19.31 27.62
C ALA A 111 9.11 18.74 28.94
#